data_AF-G9KF71-F1
#
_entry.id   AF-G9KF71-F1
#
_cell.length_a   1.000
_cell.length_b   1.000
_cell.length_c   1.000
_cell.angle_alpha   90.00
_cell.angle_beta   90.00
_cell.angle_gamma   90.00
#
_symmetry.space_group_name_H-M   'P 1'
#
loop_
_entity.id
_entity.type
_entity.pdbx_description
1 polymer ?
#
loop_
_entity_poly.entity_id
_entity_poly.type
_entity_poly.pdbx_seq_one_letter_code
_entity_poly.pdbx_strand_id
1 'polypeptide(L)'
;GPTALLAHEIGFGSKVTTHPLAKDKMMNGSHYSYSENRVERDGLILTSRGPGTSFEFALAIVEALNGKDVADQVKAPLVLK
;
A
#
# COMPACT_ATOMS: atom_id res chain seq x y z
N GLY A 1 -5.26 2.54 -8.88
CA GLY A 1 -4.28 1.73 -8.13
C GLY A 1 -2.89 2.30 -8.32
N PRO A 2 -1.83 1.65 -7.80
CA PRO A 2 -0.48 2.21 -7.81
C PRO A 2 0.06 2.56 -9.21
N THR A 3 -0.42 1.90 -10.28
CA THR A 3 -0.05 2.22 -11.67
C THR A 3 -0.42 3.64 -12.12
N ALA A 4 -1.33 4.31 -11.42
CA ALA A 4 -1.61 5.73 -11.65
C ALA A 4 -0.47 6.63 -11.14
N LEU A 5 0.27 6.20 -10.11
CA LEU A 5 1.46 6.93 -9.65
C LEU A 5 2.53 6.94 -10.73
N LEU A 6 2.75 5.79 -11.38
CA LEU A 6 3.67 5.68 -12.53
C LEU A 6 3.25 6.62 -13.67
N ALA A 7 1.96 6.62 -14.03
CA ALA A 7 1.45 7.44 -15.13
C ALA A 7 1.60 8.96 -14.91
N HIS A 8 1.83 9.39 -13.66
CA HIS A 8 1.98 10.79 -13.27
C HIS A 8 3.32 11.07 -12.58
N GLU A 9 4.29 10.17 -12.71
CA GLU A 9 5.66 10.32 -12.19
C GLU A 9 5.74 10.59 -10.67
N ILE A 10 4.78 10.05 -9.92
CA ILE A 10 4.68 10.30 -8.48
C ILE A 10 5.53 9.30 -7.70
N GLY A 11 6.45 9.83 -6.89
CA GLY A 11 7.18 9.03 -5.89
C GLY A 11 8.21 8.06 -6.49
N PHE A 12 8.83 8.39 -7.62
CA PHE A 12 9.94 7.60 -8.16
C PHE A 12 11.04 7.35 -7.12
N GLY A 13 11.64 6.16 -7.16
CA GLY A 13 12.58 5.64 -6.17
C GLY A 13 11.91 4.89 -5.00
N SER A 14 10.61 5.10 -4.77
CA SER A 14 9.91 4.47 -3.64
C SER A 14 9.77 2.96 -3.81
N LYS A 15 9.68 2.26 -2.68
CA LYS A 15 9.31 0.86 -2.61
C LYS A 15 7.78 0.71 -2.63
N VAL A 16 7.27 -0.12 -3.53
CA VAL A 16 5.83 -0.27 -3.78
C VAL A 16 5.42 -1.73 -3.89
N THR A 17 4.16 -2.01 -3.62
CA THR A 17 3.51 -3.28 -3.95
C THR A 17 2.26 -3.05 -4.79
N THR A 18 1.83 -4.08 -5.52
CA THR A 18 0.62 -4.05 -6.33
C THR A 18 -0.09 -5.41 -6.32
N HIS A 19 -1.28 -5.46 -6.92
CA HIS A 19 -1.87 -6.72 -7.33
C HIS A 19 -0.88 -7.49 -8.22
N PRO A 20 -0.71 -8.82 -8.06
CA PRO A 20 0.27 -9.58 -8.85
C PRO A 20 0.19 -9.31 -10.37
N LEU A 21 -1.03 -9.22 -10.91
CA LEU A 21 -1.27 -8.94 -12.34
C LEU A 21 -0.95 -7.50 -12.78
N ALA A 22 -0.68 -6.58 -11.85
CA ALA A 22 -0.30 -5.20 -12.14
C ALA A 22 1.22 -4.95 -12.00
N LYS A 23 1.99 -5.94 -11.55
CA LYS A 23 3.44 -5.83 -11.32
C LYS A 23 4.18 -5.36 -12.56
N ASP A 24 3.97 -6.03 -13.69
CA ASP A 24 4.71 -5.74 -14.92
C ASP A 24 4.43 -4.31 -15.42
N LYS A 25 3.17 -3.87 -15.32
CA LYS A 25 2.80 -2.49 -15.66
C LYS A 25 3.45 -1.48 -14.72
N MET A 26 3.50 -1.76 -13.42
CA MET A 26 4.07 -0.85 -12.41
C MET A 26 5.60 -0.75 -12.51
N MET A 27 6.27 -1.85 -12.87
CA MET A 27 7.72 -1.93 -12.94
C MET A 27 8.30 -1.54 -14.31
N ASN A 28 7.45 -1.15 -15.26
CA ASN A 28 7.91 -0.62 -16.53
C ASN A 28 8.79 0.64 -16.31
N GLY A 29 9.97 0.66 -16.91
CA GLY A 29 10.96 1.74 -16.74
C GLY A 29 11.76 1.70 -15.42
N SER A 30 11.54 0.71 -14.54
CA SER A 30 12.28 0.53 -13.28
C SER A 30 12.29 1.75 -12.37
N HIS A 31 11.22 2.55 -12.38
CA HIS A 31 11.11 3.78 -11.58
C HIS A 31 10.87 3.54 -10.08
N TYR A 32 10.53 2.32 -9.69
CA TYR A 32 10.22 1.92 -8.31
C TYR A 32 10.96 0.64 -7.95
N SER A 33 11.06 0.33 -6.66
CA SER A 33 11.47 -1.00 -6.18
C SER A 33 10.26 -1.82 -5.77
N TYR A 34 10.21 -3.11 -6.14
CA TYR A 34 9.02 -3.94 -5.90
C TYR A 34 9.08 -4.68 -4.57
N SER A 35 7.93 -4.77 -3.90
CA SER A 35 7.72 -5.53 -2.68
C SER A 35 6.60 -6.55 -2.83
N GLU A 36 6.76 -7.72 -2.21
CA GLU A 36 5.69 -8.71 -2.09
C GLU A 36 4.88 -8.59 -0.79
N ASN A 37 5.21 -7.61 0.06
CA ASN A 37 4.45 -7.30 1.27
C ASN A 37 2.98 -7.00 0.95
N ARG A 38 2.08 -7.40 1.85
CA ARG A 38 0.62 -7.18 1.70
C ARG A 38 0.27 -5.70 1.68
N VAL A 39 0.99 -4.92 2.49
CA VAL A 39 1.00 -3.45 2.51
C VAL A 39 2.46 -3.01 2.52
N GLU A 40 2.82 -2.05 1.69
CA GLU A 40 4.15 -1.43 1.68
C GLU A 40 3.98 0.07 1.93
N ARG A 41 4.75 0.60 2.87
CA ARG A 41 4.84 2.03 3.14
C ARG A 41 6.29 2.46 3.02
N ASP A 42 6.54 3.41 2.13
CA ASP A 42 7.83 4.10 1.98
C ASP A 42 7.58 5.60 2.08
N GLY A 43 7.91 6.17 3.24
CA GLY A 43 7.58 7.56 3.58
C GLY A 43 6.08 7.85 3.44
N LEU A 44 5.74 8.65 2.42
CA LEU A 44 4.37 9.08 2.09
C LEU A 44 3.71 8.22 1.00
N ILE A 45 4.43 7.26 0.40
CA ILE A 45 3.89 6.32 -0.58
C ILE A 45 3.43 5.06 0.14
N LEU A 46 2.11 4.86 0.21
CA LEU A 46 1.48 3.70 0.84
C LEU A 46 0.70 2.92 -0.22
N THR A 47 1.05 1.65 -0.39
CA THR A 47 0.49 0.77 -1.44
C THR A 47 0.11 -0.59 -0.88
N SER A 48 -0.78 -1.31 -1.57
CA SER A 48 -1.26 -2.64 -1.15
C SER A 48 -1.67 -3.49 -2.37
N ARG A 49 -1.94 -4.77 -2.15
CA ARG A 49 -2.03 -5.78 -3.23
C ARG A 49 -3.44 -6.03 -3.78
N GLY A 50 -4.51 -5.91 -3.00
CA GLY A 50 -5.85 -6.16 -3.55
C GLY A 50 -6.93 -6.39 -2.50
N PRO A 51 -8.07 -7.00 -2.87
CA PRO A 51 -9.23 -7.13 -1.99
C PRO A 51 -8.91 -7.80 -0.66
N GLY A 52 -8.09 -8.86 -0.68
CA GLY A 52 -7.68 -9.58 0.52
C GLY A 52 -6.76 -8.81 1.46
N THR A 53 -6.19 -7.68 1.04
CA THR A 53 -5.30 -6.82 1.85
C THR A 53 -5.94 -5.47 2.19
N SER A 54 -7.21 -5.25 1.81
CA SER A 54 -7.89 -3.96 1.99
C SER A 54 -8.01 -3.53 3.45
N PHE A 55 -8.28 -4.46 4.38
CA PHE A 55 -8.35 -4.14 5.80
C PHE A 55 -7.00 -3.71 6.37
N GLU A 56 -5.92 -4.41 6.03
CA GLU A 56 -4.56 -4.00 6.41
C GLU A 56 -4.19 -2.64 5.82
N PHE A 57 -4.55 -2.40 4.56
CA PHE A 57 -4.29 -1.12 3.89
C PHE A 57 -5.05 0.04 4.56
N ALA A 58 -6.34 -0.15 4.85
CA ALA A 58 -7.15 0.86 5.52
C ALA A 58 -6.62 1.16 6.94
N LEU A 59 -6.29 0.12 7.71
CA LEU A 59 -5.73 0.28 9.06
C LEU A 59 -4.36 0.97 9.02
N ALA A 60 -3.52 0.70 8.00
CA ALA A 60 -2.25 1.38 7.83
C ALA A 60 -2.42 2.89 7.51
N ILE A 61 -3.49 3.27 6.81
CA ILE A 61 -3.86 4.69 6.61
C ILE A 61 -4.32 5.33 7.92
N VAL A 62 -5.17 4.64 8.68
CA VAL A 62 -5.62 5.12 10.01
C VAL A 62 -4.42 5.31 10.93
N GLU A 63 -3.50 4.36 10.97
CA GLU A 63 -2.27 4.47 11.77
C GLU A 63 -1.41 5.67 11.33
N ALA A 64 -1.28 5.89 10.01
CA ALA A 64 -0.48 6.99 9.48
C ALA A 64 -1.05 8.38 9.80
N LEU A 65 -2.38 8.51 9.94
CA LEU A 65 -3.06 9.79 10.14
C LEU A 65 -3.46 10.05 11.60
N ASN A 66 -3.87 9.00 12.32
CA ASN A 66 -4.46 9.08 13.65
C ASN A 66 -3.66 8.32 14.71
N GLY A 67 -2.58 7.65 14.34
CA GLY A 67 -1.72 6.91 15.24
C GLY A 67 -2.18 5.47 15.50
N LYS A 68 -1.26 4.70 16.07
CA LYS A 68 -1.42 3.25 16.27
C LYS A 68 -2.58 2.89 17.21
N ASP A 69 -2.76 3.65 18.28
CA ASP A 69 -3.81 3.37 19.27
C ASP A 69 -5.21 3.46 18.64
N VAL A 70 -5.44 4.44 17.76
CA VAL A 70 -6.71 4.59 17.04
C VAL A 70 -6.89 3.45 16.03
N ALA A 71 -5.83 3.06 15.31
CA ALA A 71 -5.89 1.92 14.40
C ALA A 71 -6.24 0.61 15.12
N ASP A 72 -5.65 0.37 16.31
CA ASP A 72 -5.92 -0.82 17.11
C ASP A 72 -7.37 -0.82 17.66
N GLN A 73 -7.89 0.33 18.09
CA GLN A 73 -9.29 0.51 18.49
C GLN A 73 -10.27 0.25 17.34
N VAL A 74 -9.98 0.77 16.13
CA VAL A 74 -10.80 0.54 14.93
C VAL A 74 -10.72 -0.92 14.49
N LYS A 75 -9.57 -1.58 14.64
CA LYS A 75 -9.38 -2.99 14.28
C LYS A 75 -10.21 -3.94 15.14
N ALA A 76 -10.26 -3.73 16.46
CA ALA A 76 -10.88 -4.64 17.42
C ALA A 76 -12.32 -5.07 17.07
N PRO A 77 -13.27 -4.17 16.74
CA PRO A 77 -14.65 -4.55 16.42
C PRO A 77 -14.83 -5.16 15.03
N LEU A 78 -13.81 -5.16 14.15
CA LEU A 78 -13.91 -5.70 12.79
C LEU A 78 -13.81 -7.24 12.73
N VAL A 79 -13.49 -7.90 13.85
CA VAL A 79 -13.37 -9.36 13.96
C VAL A 79 -12.47 -9.96 12.86
N LEU A 80 -11.38 -9.25 12.56
CA LEU A 80 -10.38 -9.71 11.61
C LEU A 80 -9.63 -10.91 12.20
N LYS A 81 -9.29 -11.86 11.33
CA LYS A 81 -8.53 -13.06 11.66
C LYS A 81 -7.06 -12.75 11.99
#